data_AF-A0A7V5FZX6-F1
#
_entry.id   AF-A0A7V5FZX6-F1
#
_cell.length_a   1.000
_cell.length_b   1.000
_cell.length_c   1.000
_cell.angle_alpha   90.00
_cell.angle_beta   90.00
_cell.angle_gamma   90.00
#
_symmetry.space_group_name_H-M   'P 1'
#
loop_
_entity.id
_entity.type
_entity.pdbx_description
1 polymer ?
#
loop_
_entity_poly.entity_id
_entity_poly.type
_entity_poly.pdbx_seq_one_letter_code
_entity_poly.pdbx_strand_id
1 'polypeptide(L)'
;MKITLSLSGGGLRGAAHVGAIKFLEEQGVEVTAVAGSSAGAIVGLFLAYGLKSDDMLDFLNSLKKKELFVWASGDLGIFKMDKLEKKIKEYIKVNSYQELQIPFHMKTLQEKTN
;
A
#
# COMPACT_ATOMS: atom_id res chain seq x y z
N MET A 1 10.38 -19.05 -7.96
CA MET A 1 8.97 -19.00 -8.44
C MET A 1 8.58 -17.55 -8.65
N LYS A 2 7.91 -17.19 -9.74
CA LYS A 2 7.52 -15.80 -10.06
C LYS A 2 5.99 -15.68 -10.06
N ILE A 3 5.46 -14.63 -9.43
CA ILE A 3 4.01 -14.39 -9.32
C ILE A 3 3.63 -12.93 -9.56
N THR A 4 2.37 -12.69 -9.91
CA THR A 4 1.75 -11.37 -9.91
C THR A 4 0.77 -11.27 -8.76
N LEU A 5 0.78 -10.16 -8.02
CA LEU A 5 -0.09 -9.95 -6.86
C LEU A 5 -1.26 -9.01 -7.18
N SER A 6 -2.44 -9.36 -6.67
CA SER A 6 -3.61 -8.47 -6.65
C SER A 6 -4.02 -8.22 -5.21
N LEU A 7 -3.96 -6.97 -4.78
CA LEU A 7 -4.21 -6.53 -3.40
C LEU A 7 -5.54 -5.77 -3.32
N SER A 8 -6.52 -6.37 -2.64
CA SER A 8 -7.84 -5.76 -2.47
C SER A 8 -7.79 -4.53 -1.56
N GLY A 9 -8.82 -3.68 -1.67
CA GLY A 9 -9.13 -2.69 -0.64
C GLY A 9 -9.62 -3.34 0.66
N GLY A 10 -9.68 -2.56 1.74
CA GLY A 10 -10.13 -3.07 3.04
C GLY A 10 -9.73 -2.27 4.29
N GLY A 11 -9.31 -1.00 4.13
CA GLY A 11 -8.90 -0.16 5.26
C GLY A 11 -7.77 -0.78 6.08
N LEU A 12 -7.94 -0.85 7.41
CA LEU A 12 -6.93 -1.40 8.33
C LEU A 12 -6.58 -2.88 8.06
N ARG A 13 -7.49 -3.65 7.46
CA ARG A 13 -7.22 -5.05 7.08
C ARG A 13 -6.14 -5.16 6.00
N GLY A 14 -5.76 -4.06 5.36
CA GLY A 14 -4.60 -3.99 4.47
C GLY A 14 -3.28 -4.35 5.14
N ALA A 15 -3.19 -4.33 6.48
CA ALA A 15 -2.03 -4.85 7.21
C ALA A 15 -1.78 -6.36 6.94
N ALA A 16 -2.84 -7.12 6.64
CA ALA A 16 -2.71 -8.53 6.26
C ALA A 16 -1.92 -8.72 4.95
N HIS A 17 -1.97 -7.73 4.04
CA HIS A 17 -1.18 -7.77 2.80
C HIS A 17 0.33 -7.72 3.10
N VAL A 18 0.76 -6.97 4.11
CA VAL A 18 2.17 -6.92 4.53
C VAL A 18 2.61 -8.28 5.08
N GLY A 19 1.78 -8.93 5.90
CA GLY A 19 2.06 -10.27 6.40
C GLY A 19 2.15 -11.32 5.29
N ALA A 20 1.25 -11.25 4.29
CA ALA A 20 1.30 -12.13 3.12
C ALA A 20 2.57 -11.91 2.29
N ILE A 21 2.99 -10.65 2.08
CA ILE A 21 4.23 -10.31 1.39
C ILE A 21 5.44 -10.84 2.17
N LYS A 22 5.48 -10.65 3.50
CA LYS A 22 6.56 -11.19 4.36
C LYS A 22 6.73 -12.70 4.17
N PHE A 23 5.63 -13.45 4.20
CA PHE A 23 5.66 -14.89 3.96
C PHE A 23 6.21 -15.22 2.57
N LEU A 24 5.78 -14.51 1.52
CA LEU A 24 6.27 -14.72 0.16
C LEU A 24 7.77 -14.43 0.03
N GLU A 25 8.27 -13.37 0.68
CA GLU A 25 9.70 -13.05 0.75
C GLU A 25 10.49 -14.16 1.44
N GLU A 26 10.01 -14.67 2.58
CA GLU A 26 10.63 -15.78 3.32
C GLU A 26 10.69 -17.08 2.51
N GLN A 27 9.71 -17.33 1.65
CA GLN A 27 9.69 -18.48 0.74
C GLN A 27 10.52 -18.26 -0.54
N GLY A 28 11.19 -17.12 -0.69
CA GLY A 28 11.98 -16.79 -1.88
C GLY A 28 11.12 -16.64 -3.15
N VAL A 29 9.86 -16.22 -2.99
CA VAL A 29 8.94 -15.97 -4.10
C VAL A 29 9.15 -14.56 -4.62
N GLU A 30 9.38 -14.44 -5.93
CA GLU A 30 9.61 -13.15 -6.58
C GLU A 30 8.29 -12.60 -7.13
N VAL A 31 7.91 -11.41 -6.67
CA VAL A 31 6.74 -10.69 -7.21
C VAL A 31 7.19 -9.86 -8.41
N THR A 32 6.62 -10.14 -9.58
CA THR A 32 7.02 -9.51 -10.85
C THR A 32 6.11 -8.37 -11.28
N ALA A 33 4.92 -8.26 -10.70
CA ALA A 33 3.97 -7.17 -10.92
C ALA A 33 2.93 -7.14 -9.80
N VAL A 34 2.33 -5.98 -9.57
CA VAL A 34 1.31 -5.81 -8.53
C VAL A 34 0.18 -4.87 -8.96
N ALA A 35 -1.05 -5.21 -8.59
CA ALA A 35 -2.21 -4.35 -8.72
C ALA A 35 -2.87 -4.12 -7.35
N GLY A 36 -3.38 -2.92 -7.08
CA GLY A 36 -3.94 -2.58 -5.78
C GLY A 36 -5.14 -1.62 -5.82
N SER A 37 -5.96 -1.66 -4.77
CA SER A 37 -7.03 -0.68 -4.56
C SER A 37 -7.06 -0.20 -3.10
N SER A 38 -7.26 1.11 -2.86
CA SER A 38 -7.31 1.71 -1.52
C SER A 38 -6.08 1.32 -0.67
N ALA A 39 -6.26 0.69 0.50
CA ALA A 39 -5.16 0.20 1.33
C ALA A 39 -4.21 -0.77 0.59
N GLY A 40 -4.74 -1.62 -0.31
CA GLY A 40 -3.92 -2.50 -1.14
C GLY A 40 -3.11 -1.74 -2.20
N ALA A 41 -3.55 -0.55 -2.63
CA ALA A 41 -2.76 0.30 -3.52
C ALA A 41 -1.54 0.89 -2.80
N ILE A 42 -1.66 1.25 -1.52
CA ILE A 42 -0.54 1.78 -0.73
C ILE A 42 0.53 0.68 -0.54
N VAL A 43 0.11 -0.50 -0.08
CA VAL A 43 1.03 -1.65 0.09
C VAL A 43 1.62 -2.09 -1.25
N GLY A 44 0.81 -2.13 -2.30
CA GLY A 44 1.27 -2.47 -3.65
C GLY A 44 2.27 -1.47 -4.21
N LEU A 45 2.10 -0.17 -3.94
CA LEU A 45 3.04 0.86 -4.32
C LEU A 45 4.38 0.71 -3.56
N PHE A 46 4.35 0.43 -2.25
CA PHE A 46 5.57 0.17 -1.49
C PHE A 46 6.34 -1.03 -2.03
N LEU A 47 5.63 -2.13 -2.31
CA LEU A 47 6.23 -3.32 -2.90
C LEU A 47 6.81 -3.00 -4.28
N ALA A 48 6.08 -2.25 -5.11
CA ALA A 48 6.53 -1.87 -6.43
C ALA A 48 7.74 -0.92 -6.42
N TYR A 49 7.86 -0.11 -5.38
CA TYR A 49 9.02 0.74 -5.15
C TYR A 49 10.25 -0.06 -4.68
N GLY A 50 10.05 -1.27 -4.13
CA GLY A 50 11.11 -2.14 -3.66
C GLY A 50 11.32 -2.14 -2.14
N LEU A 51 10.38 -1.59 -1.37
CA LEU A 51 10.41 -1.69 0.09
C LEU A 51 10.22 -3.15 0.52
N LYS A 52 10.88 -3.52 1.62
CA LYS A 52 10.74 -4.85 2.23
C LYS A 52 9.55 -4.90 3.17
N SER A 53 9.06 -6.11 3.45
CA SER A 53 7.94 -6.29 4.37
C SER A 53 8.18 -5.68 5.76
N ASP A 54 9.43 -5.65 6.22
CA ASP A 54 9.81 -5.02 7.50
C ASP A 54 9.65 -3.48 7.44
N ASP A 55 10.06 -2.82 6.36
CA ASP A 55 9.85 -1.37 6.18
C ASP A 55 8.36 -1.02 6.12
N MET A 56 7.56 -1.87 5.47
CA MET A 56 6.11 -1.71 5.41
C MET A 56 5.46 -1.89 6.79
N LEU A 57 6.00 -2.80 7.61
CA LEU A 57 5.55 -3.01 8.99
C LEU A 57 5.89 -1.81 9.86
N ASP A 58 7.08 -1.22 9.69
CA ASP A 58 7.48 0.01 10.37
C ASP A 58 6.58 1.19 10.00
N PHE A 59 6.22 1.32 8.72
CA PHE A 59 5.22 2.29 8.28
C PHE A 59 3.89 2.10 9.02
N LEU A 60 3.38 0.86 9.11
CA LEU A 60 2.14 0.57 9.82
C LEU A 60 2.23 0.90 11.31
N ASN A 61 3.35 0.57 11.96
CA ASN A 61 3.61 0.87 13.37
C ASN A 61 3.75 2.37 13.64
N SER A 62 4.19 3.15 12.64
CA SER A 62 4.26 4.62 12.73
C SER A 62 2.87 5.28 12.79
N LEU A 63 1.82 4.59 12.34
CA LEU A 63 0.45 5.12 12.32
C LEU A 63 -0.10 5.19 13.75
N LYS A 64 -0.69 6.35 14.11
CA LYS A 64 -1.24 6.55 15.45
C LYS A 64 -2.49 5.68 15.63
N LYS A 65 -2.78 5.21 16.86
CA LYS A 65 -4.01 4.46 17.19
C LYS A 65 -5.30 5.14 16.68
N LYS A 66 -5.35 6.47 16.69
CA LYS A 66 -6.47 7.25 16.15
C LYS A 66 -6.58 7.14 14.61
N GLU A 67 -5.46 7.07 13.90
CA GLU A 67 -5.41 6.88 12.44
C GLU A 67 -5.87 5.47 12.08
N LEU A 68 -5.43 4.46 12.84
CA LEU A 68 -5.86 3.06 12.70
C LEU A 68 -7.36 2.89 13.00
N PHE A 69 -7.88 3.57 14.02
CA PHE A 69 -9.30 3.51 14.40
C PHE A 69 -10.22 4.07 13.32
N VAL A 70 -9.87 5.18 12.68
CA VAL A 70 -10.66 5.73 11.57
C VAL A 70 -10.67 4.78 10.37
N TRP A 71 -9.52 4.20 10.02
CA TRP A 71 -9.42 3.16 8.99
C TRP A 71 -10.23 1.89 9.31
N ALA A 72 -10.34 1.52 10.58
CA ALA A 72 -11.14 0.39 11.03
C ALA A 72 -12.64 0.68 11.03
N SER A 73 -13.03 1.93 11.34
CA SER A 73 -14.43 2.36 11.42
C SER A 73 -15.13 2.56 10.06
N GLY A 74 -14.36 2.60 8.96
CA GLY A 74 -14.90 2.84 7.62
C GLY A 74 -15.31 4.30 7.34
N ASP A 75 -15.20 5.18 8.34
CA ASP A 75 -15.56 6.59 8.23
C ASP A 75 -14.43 7.39 7.57
N LEU A 76 -14.29 7.22 6.25
CA LEU A 76 -13.26 7.85 5.43
C LEU A 76 -13.49 9.37 5.24
N GLY A 77 -14.66 9.90 5.63
CA GLY A 77 -15.04 11.31 5.47
C GLY A 77 -14.29 12.29 6.38
N ILE A 78 -13.67 11.82 7.47
CA ILE A 78 -12.92 12.65 8.45
C ILE A 78 -11.40 12.42 8.32
N PHE A 79 -10.97 11.59 7.37
CA PHE A 79 -9.56 11.26 7.20
C PHE A 79 -8.84 12.43 6.51
N LYS A 80 -8.01 13.17 7.25
CA LYS A 80 -7.06 14.13 6.65
C LYS A 80 -6.01 13.34 5.86
N MET A 81 -6.32 13.07 4.59
CA MET A 81 -5.44 12.39 3.63
C MET A 81 -4.08 13.09 3.51
N ASP A 82 -4.03 14.40 3.75
CA ASP A 82 -2.78 15.20 3.77
C ASP A 82 -1.69 14.60 4.67
N LYS A 83 -2.06 14.05 5.84
CA LYS A 83 -1.08 13.45 6.77
C LYS A 83 -0.56 12.11 6.28
N LEU A 84 -1.45 11.31 5.70
CA LEU A 84 -1.09 10.01 5.14
C LEU A 84 -0.23 10.19 3.90
N GLU A 85 -0.59 11.12 3.01
CA GLU A 85 0.21 11.49 1.85
C GLU A 85 1.61 11.93 2.27
N LYS A 86 1.72 12.79 3.30
CA LYS A 86 3.02 13.21 3.83
C LYS A 86 3.85 12.03 4.31
N LYS A 87 3.26 11.10 5.08
CA LYS A 87 3.95 9.88 5.54
C LYS A 87 4.36 8.98 4.38
N ILE A 88 3.51 8.78 3.37
CA ILE A 88 3.87 7.98 2.20
C ILE A 88 5.07 8.59 1.47
N LYS A 89 5.12 9.93 1.34
CA LYS A 89 6.26 10.65 0.74
C LYS A 89 7.55 10.59 1.58
N GLU A 90 7.48 10.27 2.87
CA GLU A 90 8.66 10.03 3.69
C GLU A 90 9.32 8.68 3.37
N TYR A 91 8.52 7.68 2.95
CA TYR A 91 8.98 6.33 2.61
C TYR A 91 9.25 6.13 1.12
N ILE A 92 8.57 6.87 0.24
CA ILE A 92 8.73 6.78 -1.21
C ILE A 92 9.23 8.10 -1.77
N LYS A 93 10.38 8.07 -2.44
CA LYS A 93 10.98 9.23 -3.12
C LYS A 93 10.93 9.10 -4.64
N VAL A 94 9.79 8.70 -5.19
CA VAL A 94 9.58 8.63 -6.65
C VAL A 94 8.67 9.74 -7.11
N ASN A 95 9.00 10.31 -8.26
CA ASN A 95 8.19 11.35 -8.90
C ASN A 95 7.37 10.80 -10.08
N SER A 96 7.68 9.60 -10.56
CA SER A 96 7.02 8.95 -11.70
C SER A 96 6.84 7.43 -11.51
N TYR A 97 5.78 6.87 -12.11
CA TYR A 97 5.52 5.42 -12.19
C TYR A 97 6.67 4.64 -12.86
N GLN A 98 7.48 5.31 -13.67
CA GLN A 98 8.61 4.69 -14.38
C GLN A 98 9.79 4.38 -13.45
N GLU A 99 9.83 4.98 -12.27
CA GLU A 99 10.89 4.77 -11.26
C GLU A 99 10.62 3.55 -10.37
N LEU A 100 9.47 2.88 -10.55
CA LEU A 100 9.13 1.67 -9.81
C LEU A 100 9.94 0.48 -10.32
N GLN A 101 10.37 -0.39 -9.39
CA GLN A 101 11.16 -1.57 -9.70
C GLN A 101 10.37 -2.64 -10.43
N ILE A 102 9.05 -2.73 -10.17
CA ILE A 102 8.13 -3.63 -10.86
C ILE A 102 6.86 -2.89 -11.29
N PRO A 103 6.18 -3.37 -12.35
CA PRO A 103 4.91 -2.78 -12.80
C PRO A 103 3.86 -2.72 -11.69
N PHE A 104 3.26 -1.54 -11.52
CA PHE A 104 2.18 -1.29 -10.55
C PHE A 104 0.95 -0.70 -11.23
N HIS A 105 -0.23 -1.20 -10.87
CA HIS A 105 -1.51 -0.67 -11.32
C HIS A 105 -2.41 -0.38 -10.12
N MET A 106 -2.96 0.83 -10.03
CA MET A 106 -4.00 1.16 -9.05
C MET A 106 -5.32 1.46 -9.73
N LYS A 107 -6.42 0.97 -9.15
CA LYS A 107 -7.76 1.33 -9.60
C LYS A 107 -8.29 2.50 -8.77
N THR A 108 -8.52 3.63 -9.42
CA THR A 108 -9.26 4.77 -8.86
C THR A 108 -10.61 4.91 -9.57
N LEU A 109 -11.61 5.45 -8.86
CA LEU A 109 -12.84 5.92 -9.48
C LEU A 109 -12.69 7.43 -9.66
N GLN A 110 -12.70 7.90 -10.90
CA GLN A 110 -12.79 9.33 -11.17
C GLN A 110 -14.27 9.65 -11.41
N GLU A 111 -14.91 10.31 -10.46
CA GLU A 111 -16.22 10.91 -10.74
C GLU A 111 -15.99 12.02 -11.77
N LYS A 112 -16.54 11.83 -12.98
CA LYS A 112 -16.77 12.95 -13.89
C LYS A 112 -17.85 13.81 -13.26
N THR A 113 -17.47 14.80 -12.45
CA THR A 113 -18.28 16.00 -12.29
C THR A 113 -18.36 16.66 -13.67
N ASN A 114 -19.52 16.52 -14.33
CA ASN A 114 -19.91 17.34 -15.47
C ASN A 114 -19.96 18.82 -15.07
#